data_AF-A0A6G3XLM5-F1
#
_entry.id   AF-A0A6G3XLM5-F1
#
_cell.length_a   1.000
_cell.length_b   1.000
_cell.length_c   1.000
_cell.angle_alpha   90.00
_cell.angle_beta   90.00
_cell.angle_gamma   90.00
#
_symmetry.space_group_name_H-M   'P 1'
#
loop_
_entity.id
_entity.type
_entity.pdbx_description
1 polymer ?
#
loop_
_entity_poly.entity_id
_entity_poly.type
_entity_poly.pdbx_seq_one_letter_code
_entity_poly.pdbx_strand_id
1 'polypeptide(L)'
;CAGYAHLVMDTRGQGWSSATGDTPDTDPGSAGAVPGFLTRGVESPGTHYYRRVFTDAVRCVQAMREHPEVDPARIVVTGVSQGGGIALAVAGLVPGLAGVMPDVPFLCNIPRAARIAATPPYTEIAAYLRLHRDRVEPVF
;
A
#
# COMPACT_ATOMS: atom_id res chain seq x y z
N CYS A 1 -3.01 21.70 -13.35
CA CYS A 1 -2.38 21.61 -12.01
C CYS A 1 -2.78 22.82 -11.18
N ALA A 2 -3.14 22.63 -9.91
CA ALA A 2 -3.63 23.69 -9.02
C ALA A 2 -2.52 24.48 -8.30
N GLY A 3 -1.31 24.54 -8.87
CA GLY A 3 -0.16 25.23 -8.27
C GLY A 3 0.59 24.46 -7.18
N TYR A 4 0.46 23.14 -7.12
CA TYR A 4 1.19 22.28 -6.17
C TYR A 4 2.35 21.55 -6.84
N ALA A 5 3.46 21.38 -6.10
CA ALA A 5 4.49 20.42 -6.44
C ALA A 5 3.96 18.99 -6.19
N HIS A 6 4.27 18.06 -7.11
CA HIS A 6 3.84 16.67 -7.03
C HIS A 6 5.05 15.75 -7.04
N LEU A 7 5.13 14.86 -6.04
CA LEU A 7 6.01 13.71 -6.04
C LEU A 7 5.13 12.47 -6.15
N VAL A 8 5.28 11.75 -7.26
CA VAL A 8 4.53 10.52 -7.52
C VAL A 8 5.44 9.35 -7.16
N MET A 9 5.07 8.61 -6.12
CA MET A 9 5.81 7.42 -5.70
C MET A 9 5.45 6.25 -6.62
N ASP A 10 6.44 5.68 -7.30
CA ASP A 10 6.28 4.40 -7.99
C ASP A 10 6.08 3.27 -6.97
N THR A 11 5.35 2.21 -7.35
CA THR A 11 4.95 1.16 -6.42
C THR A 11 5.73 -0.13 -6.66
N ARG A 12 6.66 -0.42 -5.75
CA ARG A 12 7.59 -1.57 -5.82
C ARG A 12 6.95 -2.86 -6.34
N GLY A 13 7.54 -3.42 -7.39
CA GLY A 13 7.16 -4.70 -8.00
C GLY A 13 5.80 -4.71 -8.69
N GLN A 14 5.09 -3.57 -8.77
CA GLN A 14 3.86 -3.42 -9.55
C GLN A 14 4.19 -2.84 -10.94
N GLY A 15 3.29 -2.04 -11.51
CA GLY A 15 3.55 -1.37 -12.79
C GLY A 15 3.20 -2.19 -14.04
N TRP A 16 2.27 -3.15 -13.93
CA TRP A 16 1.88 -4.01 -15.07
C TRP A 16 0.43 -3.83 -15.54
N SER A 17 -0.44 -3.19 -14.73
CA SER A 17 -1.88 -3.15 -14.98
C SER A 17 -2.38 -1.78 -15.49
N SER A 18 -2.38 -0.77 -14.62
CA SER A 18 -2.97 0.55 -14.91
C SER A 18 -1.96 1.60 -15.35
N ALA A 19 -0.68 1.37 -15.05
CA ALA A 19 0.46 2.20 -15.43
C ALA A 19 1.72 1.35 -15.39
N THR A 20 2.77 1.76 -16.10
CA THR A 20 4.11 1.18 -16.00
C THR A 20 4.77 1.57 -14.67
N GLY A 21 5.72 0.77 -14.21
CA GLY A 21 6.55 1.05 -13.04
C GLY A 21 7.96 0.49 -13.23
N ASP A 22 8.94 1.15 -12.63
CA ASP A 22 10.37 0.89 -12.82
C ASP A 22 11.06 0.41 -11.53
N THR A 23 10.33 0.39 -10.41
CA THR A 23 10.85 0.01 -9.09
C THR A 23 10.59 -1.47 -8.82
N PRO A 24 11.63 -2.33 -8.73
CA PRO A 24 11.43 -3.74 -8.35
C PRO A 24 11.08 -3.88 -6.86
N ASP A 25 10.37 -4.97 -6.49
CA ASP A 25 10.35 -5.42 -5.09
C ASP A 25 11.58 -6.30 -4.86
N THR A 26 12.36 -5.99 -3.83
CA THR A 26 13.63 -6.68 -3.51
C THR A 26 13.43 -7.95 -2.68
N ASP A 27 12.22 -8.17 -2.17
CA ASP A 27 11.85 -9.41 -1.50
C ASP A 27 11.67 -10.52 -2.56
N PRO A 28 12.35 -11.67 -2.42
CA PRO A 28 12.29 -12.75 -3.40
C PRO A 28 10.89 -13.39 -3.50
N GLY A 29 9.97 -13.03 -2.60
CA GLY A 29 8.64 -13.58 -2.51
C GLY A 29 8.63 -14.93 -1.78
N SER A 30 7.42 -15.42 -1.52
CA SER A 30 7.19 -16.77 -1.00
C SER A 30 6.68 -17.66 -2.13
N ALA A 31 7.20 -18.89 -2.24
CA ALA A 31 6.65 -19.88 -3.16
C ALA A 31 5.16 -20.14 -2.84
N GLY A 32 4.34 -20.28 -3.87
CA GLY A 32 2.90 -20.60 -3.72
C GLY A 32 2.00 -19.41 -3.35
N ALA A 33 2.46 -18.17 -3.50
CA ALA A 33 1.59 -17.00 -3.34
C ALA A 33 0.50 -16.94 -4.43
N VAL A 34 -0.70 -16.49 -4.04
CA VAL A 34 -1.75 -16.15 -5.02
C VAL A 34 -1.23 -15.02 -5.93
N PRO A 35 -1.52 -15.05 -7.25
CA PRO A 35 -1.20 -13.93 -8.12
C PRO A 35 -1.77 -12.62 -7.56
N GLY A 36 -0.90 -11.65 -7.33
CA GLY A 36 -1.24 -10.40 -6.66
C GLY A 36 -0.22 -10.05 -5.57
N PHE A 37 -0.62 -9.17 -4.65
CA PHE A 37 0.27 -8.58 -3.64
C PHE A 37 -0.29 -8.66 -2.22
N LEU A 38 -1.59 -8.89 -2.04
CA LEU A 38 -2.20 -8.93 -0.70
C LEU A 38 -1.68 -10.08 0.15
N THR A 39 -1.37 -11.22 -0.46
CA THR A 39 -0.98 -12.44 0.28
C THR A 39 0.53 -12.68 0.29
N ARG A 40 1.34 -11.75 -0.26
CA ARG A 40 2.80 -11.88 -0.29
C ARG A 40 3.38 -11.63 1.10
N GLY A 41 3.96 -12.68 1.69
CA GLY A 41 4.51 -12.64 3.04
C GLY A 41 3.43 -12.46 4.13
N VAL A 42 2.19 -12.86 3.85
CA VAL A 42 1.05 -12.62 4.75
C VAL A 42 1.14 -13.36 6.09
N GLU A 43 2.01 -14.37 6.18
CA GLU A 43 2.20 -15.19 7.39
C GLU A 43 2.90 -14.45 8.53
N SER A 44 3.52 -13.29 8.26
CA SER A 44 4.14 -12.46 9.29
C SER A 44 4.09 -10.97 8.90
N PRO A 45 3.75 -10.07 9.84
CA PRO A 45 3.87 -8.63 9.60
C PRO A 45 5.28 -8.21 9.14
N GLY A 46 6.30 -8.98 9.54
CA GLY A 46 7.69 -8.71 9.20
C GLY A 46 8.01 -8.91 7.72
N THR A 47 7.32 -9.85 7.05
CA THR A 47 7.57 -10.22 5.66
C THR A 47 6.48 -9.72 4.71
N HIS A 48 5.35 -9.23 5.25
CA HIS A 48 4.23 -8.76 4.46
C HIS A 48 4.62 -7.62 3.52
N TYR A 49 4.23 -7.74 2.24
CA TYR A 49 4.48 -6.75 1.18
C TYR A 49 4.17 -5.29 1.56
N TYR A 50 3.01 -5.02 2.18
CA TYR A 50 2.63 -3.65 2.53
C TYR A 50 3.48 -3.05 3.65
N ARG A 51 4.23 -3.84 4.44
CA ARG A 51 5.26 -3.28 5.32
C ARG A 51 6.26 -2.45 4.52
N ARG A 52 6.70 -2.99 3.38
CA ARG A 52 7.69 -2.35 2.50
C ARG A 52 7.08 -1.16 1.75
N VAL A 53 5.87 -1.31 1.20
CA VAL A 53 5.17 -0.21 0.51
C VAL A 53 4.89 0.97 1.44
N PHE A 54 4.41 0.72 2.67
CA PHE A 54 4.16 1.79 3.62
C PHE A 54 5.45 2.47 4.08
N THR A 55 6.54 1.70 4.19
CA THR A 55 7.88 2.28 4.46
C THR A 55 8.30 3.22 3.34
N ASP A 56 8.14 2.81 2.07
CA ASP A 56 8.46 3.67 0.93
C ASP A 56 7.64 4.94 0.93
N ALA A 57 6.34 4.85 1.23
CA ALA A 57 5.46 6.00 1.27
C ALA A 57 5.83 6.99 2.38
N VAL A 58 6.27 6.50 3.55
CA VAL A 58 6.85 7.35 4.61
C VAL A 58 8.14 8.01 4.12
N ARG A 59 9.03 7.28 3.44
CA ARG A 59 10.28 7.83 2.88
C ARG A 59 10.03 8.84 1.75
N CYS A 60 8.98 8.65 0.96
CA CYS A 60 8.55 9.60 -0.06
C CYS A 60 8.21 10.97 0.55
N VAL A 61 7.49 10.99 1.69
CA VAL A 61 7.22 12.24 2.41
C VAL A 61 8.51 12.87 2.96
N GLN A 62 9.45 12.07 3.45
CA GLN A 62 10.75 12.58 3.92
C GLN A 62 11.55 13.23 2.79
N ALA A 63 11.64 12.56 1.63
CA ALA A 63 12.29 13.12 0.44
C ALA A 63 11.65 14.45 0.01
N MET A 64 10.32 14.53 0.09
CA MET A 64 9.59 15.77 -0.23
C MET A 64 9.90 16.90 0.77
N ARG A 65 10.06 16.60 2.07
CA ARG A 65 10.43 17.58 3.11
C ARG A 65 11.85 18.11 2.95
N GLU A 66 12.75 17.31 2.40
CA GLU A 66 14.15 17.67 2.18
C GLU A 66 14.34 18.52 0.91
N HIS A 67 13.34 18.57 0.03
CA HIS A 67 13.43 19.34 -1.21
C HIS A 67 13.37 20.86 -0.93
N PRO A 68 14.34 21.67 -1.40
CA PRO A 68 14.48 23.08 -1.01
C PRO A 68 13.32 23.97 -1.48
N GLU A 69 12.60 23.56 -2.51
CA GLU A 69 11.44 24.31 -3.04
C GLU A 69 10.10 23.89 -2.41
N VAL A 70 10.12 22.94 -1.48
CA VAL A 70 8.92 22.46 -0.82
C VAL A 70 8.82 23.05 0.58
N ASP A 71 7.66 23.61 0.89
CA ASP A 71 7.31 24.00 2.25
C ASP A 71 6.89 22.74 3.06
N PRO A 72 7.68 22.29 4.04
CA PRO A 72 7.41 21.06 4.77
C PRO A 72 6.13 21.12 5.62
N ALA A 73 5.63 22.32 5.92
CA ALA A 73 4.37 22.52 6.66
C ALA A 73 3.12 22.43 5.77
N ARG A 74 3.27 22.36 4.44
CA ARG A 74 2.16 22.32 3.45
C ARG A 74 2.09 21.03 2.65
N ILE A 75 2.63 19.94 3.18
CA ILE A 75 2.59 18.63 2.51
C ILE A 75 1.25 17.95 2.77
N VAL A 76 0.60 17.55 1.68
CA VAL A 76 -0.63 16.73 1.67
C VAL A 76 -0.31 15.40 1.01
N VAL A 77 -0.89 14.31 1.53
CA VAL A 77 -0.83 12.98 0.89
C VAL A 77 -2.19 12.61 0.33
N THR A 78 -2.21 12.01 -0.86
CA THR A 78 -3.44 11.71 -1.60
C THR A 78 -3.31 10.39 -2.33
N GLY A 79 -4.44 9.72 -2.54
CA GLY A 79 -4.47 8.52 -3.37
C GLY A 79 -5.84 7.88 -3.43
N VAL A 80 -6.04 7.07 -4.48
CA VAL A 80 -7.29 6.37 -4.76
C VAL A 80 -7.12 4.87 -4.50
N SER A 81 -8.11 4.22 -3.90
CA SER A 81 -8.11 2.77 -3.68
C SER A 81 -6.86 2.33 -2.93
N GLN A 82 -5.91 1.60 -3.56
CA GLN A 82 -4.63 1.24 -2.93
C GLN A 82 -3.86 2.48 -2.46
N GLY A 83 -3.81 3.53 -3.29
CA GLY A 83 -3.20 4.80 -2.91
C GLY A 83 -3.90 5.44 -1.70
N GLY A 84 -5.22 5.28 -1.57
CA GLY A 84 -5.97 5.76 -0.40
C GLY A 84 -5.61 5.01 0.88
N GLY A 85 -5.46 3.68 0.80
CA GLY A 85 -4.97 2.86 1.91
C GLY A 85 -3.55 3.23 2.33
N ILE A 86 -2.66 3.47 1.35
CA ILE A 86 -1.29 3.95 1.59
C ILE A 86 -1.31 5.34 2.24
N ALA A 87 -2.14 6.26 1.75
CA ALA A 87 -2.28 7.61 2.31
C ALA A 87 -2.75 7.57 3.77
N LEU A 88 -3.70 6.68 4.11
CA LEU A 88 -4.13 6.46 5.50
C LEU A 88 -3.01 5.89 6.38
N ALA A 89 -2.22 4.94 5.87
CA ALA A 89 -1.07 4.41 6.61
C ALA A 89 -0.03 5.51 6.89
N VAL A 90 0.28 6.33 5.88
CA VAL A 90 1.19 7.48 6.04
C VAL A 90 0.65 8.49 7.04
N ALA A 91 -0.66 8.77 7.03
CA ALA A 91 -1.29 9.67 8.00
C ALA A 91 -1.10 9.22 9.45
N GLY A 92 -1.14 7.90 9.71
CA GLY A 92 -0.89 7.33 11.03
C GLY A 92 0.59 7.27 11.43
N LEU A 93 1.51 7.27 10.46
CA LEU A 93 2.95 7.08 10.67
C LEU A 93 3.76 8.39 10.62
N VAL A 94 3.25 9.42 9.95
CA VAL A 94 3.98 10.68 9.71
C VAL A 94 3.24 11.85 10.35
N PRO A 95 3.76 12.42 11.45
CA PRO A 95 3.17 13.61 12.06
C PRO A 95 3.42 14.86 11.21
N GLY A 96 2.57 15.87 11.35
CA GLY A 96 2.75 17.19 10.73
C GLY A 96 2.45 17.26 9.24
N LEU A 97 1.56 16.40 8.73
CA LEU A 97 0.96 16.57 7.41
C LEU A 97 -0.11 17.67 7.46
N ALA A 98 -0.18 18.50 6.42
CA ALA A 98 -1.21 19.54 6.30
C ALA A 98 -2.60 18.96 5.97
N GLY A 99 -2.63 17.77 5.37
CA GLY A 99 -3.87 17.09 5.01
C GLY A 99 -3.65 15.70 4.44
N VAL A 100 -4.73 14.93 4.39
CA VAL A 100 -4.79 13.57 3.84
C VAL A 100 -6.07 13.48 3.01
N MET A 101 -5.96 13.00 1.77
CA MET A 101 -7.09 12.87 0.84
C MET A 101 -7.18 11.41 0.34
N PRO A 102 -7.75 10.50 1.15
CA PRO A 102 -7.88 9.10 0.80
C PRO A 102 -9.21 8.85 0.08
N ASP A 103 -9.16 8.67 -1.24
CA ASP A 103 -10.34 8.42 -2.04
C ASP A 103 -10.62 6.92 -2.14
N VAL A 104 -11.86 6.51 -1.82
CA VAL A 104 -12.34 5.11 -1.84
C VAL A 104 -11.31 4.10 -1.30
N PRO A 105 -10.80 4.28 -0.07
CA PRO A 105 -9.58 3.63 0.39
C PRO A 105 -9.71 2.11 0.47
N PHE A 106 -8.81 1.44 -0.25
CA PHE A 106 -8.51 0.02 -0.08
C PHE A 106 -7.70 -0.20 1.21
N LEU A 107 -7.40 -1.47 1.54
CA LEU A 107 -6.64 -1.88 2.74
C LEU A 107 -7.30 -1.51 4.08
N CYS A 108 -8.63 -1.44 4.09
CA CYS A 108 -9.42 -1.03 5.24
C CYS A 108 -10.35 -2.18 5.67
N ASN A 109 -10.35 -2.49 6.98
CA ASN A 109 -11.16 -3.57 7.56
C ASN A 109 -11.04 -4.89 6.76
N ILE A 110 -9.79 -5.37 6.65
CA ILE A 110 -9.43 -6.55 5.85
C ILE A 110 -10.32 -7.78 6.16
N PRO A 111 -10.62 -8.13 7.43
CA PRO A 111 -11.47 -9.28 7.73
C PRO A 111 -12.89 -9.18 7.16
N ARG A 112 -13.50 -7.99 7.20
CA ARG A 112 -14.81 -7.77 6.59
C ARG A 112 -14.71 -7.81 5.07
N ALA A 113 -13.74 -7.10 4.52
CA ALA A 113 -13.58 -6.95 3.08
C ALA A 113 -13.33 -8.31 2.39
N ALA A 114 -12.51 -9.18 2.97
CA ALA A 114 -12.27 -10.53 2.49
C ALA A 114 -13.53 -11.42 2.45
N ARG A 115 -14.56 -11.11 3.26
CA ARG A 115 -15.83 -11.85 3.28
C ARG A 115 -16.86 -11.35 2.29
N ILE A 116 -16.87 -10.06 1.99
CA ILE A 116 -17.94 -9.41 1.21
C ILE A 116 -17.53 -9.03 -0.21
N ALA A 117 -16.23 -8.94 -0.48
CA ALA A 117 -15.75 -8.51 -1.79
C ALA A 117 -16.09 -9.55 -2.86
N ALA A 118 -16.76 -9.10 -3.91
CA ALA A 118 -17.08 -9.92 -5.08
C ALA A 118 -15.97 -9.93 -6.14
N THR A 119 -15.02 -8.98 -6.05
CA THR A 119 -13.98 -8.77 -7.05
C THR A 119 -12.60 -8.66 -6.40
N PRO A 120 -11.52 -8.93 -7.15
CA PRO A 120 -10.17 -8.59 -6.74
C PRO A 120 -10.05 -7.11 -6.33
N PRO A 121 -9.10 -6.77 -5.45
CA PRO A 121 -8.03 -7.64 -4.96
C PRO A 121 -8.33 -8.40 -3.65
N TYR A 122 -9.35 -8.03 -2.86
CA TYR A 122 -9.64 -8.72 -1.57
C TYR A 122 -9.90 -10.23 -1.70
N THR A 123 -10.34 -10.69 -2.86
CA THR A 123 -10.53 -12.11 -3.16
C THR A 123 -9.22 -12.92 -3.13
N GLU A 124 -8.04 -12.27 -3.23
CA GLU A 124 -6.73 -12.93 -3.07
C GLU A 124 -6.61 -13.64 -1.72
N ILE A 125 -7.11 -13.02 -0.64
CA ILE A 125 -7.09 -13.57 0.72
C ILE A 125 -7.94 -14.85 0.79
N ALA A 126 -9.15 -14.81 0.23
CA ALA A 126 -10.02 -15.97 0.17
C ALA A 126 -9.42 -17.10 -0.70
N ALA A 127 -8.74 -16.75 -1.79
CA ALA A 127 -8.04 -17.71 -2.63
C ALA A 127 -6.88 -18.39 -1.88
N TYR A 128 -6.10 -17.63 -1.12
CA TYR A 128 -5.00 -18.16 -0.30
C TYR A 128 -5.53 -19.09 0.81
N LEU A 129 -6.52 -18.64 1.58
CA LEU A 129 -7.08 -19.41 2.69
C LEU A 129 -7.87 -20.65 2.24
N ARG A 130 -8.27 -20.74 0.97
CA ARG A 130 -8.90 -21.97 0.42
C ARG A 130 -7.95 -23.16 0.48
N LEU A 131 -6.65 -22.94 0.26
CA LEU A 131 -5.59 -23.95 0.30
C LEU A 131 -4.90 -24.01 1.68
N HIS A 132 -4.79 -22.88 2.38
CA HIS A 132 -4.11 -22.75 3.67
C HIS A 132 -5.08 -22.51 4.83
N ARG A 133 -6.00 -23.45 5.06
CA ARG A 133 -7.11 -23.29 6.04
C ARG A 133 -6.66 -23.21 7.49
N ASP A 134 -5.47 -23.74 7.79
CA ASP A 134 -4.82 -23.69 9.10
C ASP A 134 -4.20 -22.32 9.40
N ARG A 135 -4.15 -21.40 8.43
CA ARG A 135 -3.45 -20.11 8.52
C ARG A 135 -4.38 -18.90 8.65
N VAL A 136 -5.60 -19.08 9.13
CA VAL A 136 -6.57 -17.98 9.27
C VAL A 136 -6.08 -16.91 10.26
N GLU A 137 -5.60 -17.31 11.44
CA GLU A 137 -5.08 -16.38 12.45
C GLU A 137 -3.89 -15.55 11.95
N PRO A 138 -2.80 -16.12 11.41
CA PRO A 138 -1.66 -15.30 10.97
C PRO A 138 -1.98 -14.39 9.77
N VAL A 139 -3.07 -14.63 9.05
CA VAL A 139 -3.49 -13.82 7.89
C VAL A 139 -4.31 -12.57 8.29
N PHE A 140 -4.90 -12.53 9.48
CA PHE A 140 -5.77 -11.43 9.95
C PHE A 140 -5.23 -10.74 11.20
#